data_AF-A0A948SNX3-F1
#
_entry.id   AF-A0A948SNX3-F1
#
_cell.length_a   1.000
_cell.length_b   1.000
_cell.length_c   1.000
_cell.angle_alpha   90.00
_cell.angle_beta   90.00
_cell.angle_gamma   90.00
#
_symmetry.space_group_name_H-M   'P 1'
#
loop_
_entity.id
_entity.type
_entity.pdbx_description
1 polymer ?
#
loop_
_entity_poly.entity_id
_entity_poly.type
_entity_poly.pdbx_seq_one_letter_code
_entity_poly.pdbx_strand_id
1 'polypeptide(L)'
;MNAPARLDVAWNAASGALDASRTWASAVVRLECEWDPATGEAACRASLDCAGDVRTVPVPAHARIDVRTHGLWVHLELAAADTVLLRASFERGRLAYCTSAVPGLAGLRGGTYDPPTAILELYQRVAA
;
A
#
# COMPACT_ATOMS: atom_id res chain seq x y z
N MET A 1 -19.97 4.10 16.22
CA MET A 1 -19.30 3.46 15.07
C MET A 1 -17.80 3.68 15.26
N ASN A 2 -16.96 2.65 15.18
CA ASN A 2 -15.51 2.85 15.23
C ASN A 2 -15.08 3.52 13.91
N ALA A 3 -14.16 4.50 13.98
CA ALA A 3 -13.59 5.07 12.77
C ALA A 3 -12.75 3.97 12.07
N PRO A 4 -12.88 3.79 10.74
CA PRO A 4 -12.11 2.80 10.00
C PRO A 4 -10.64 3.18 10.02
N ALA A 5 -9.75 2.21 10.22
CA ALA A 5 -8.32 2.44 10.08
C ALA A 5 -7.94 2.51 8.60
N ARG A 6 -6.92 3.31 8.27
CA ARG A 6 -6.55 3.59 6.88
C ARG A 6 -5.04 3.45 6.67
N LEU A 7 -4.70 2.96 5.49
CA LEU A 7 -3.35 2.88 4.97
C LEU A 7 -3.35 3.42 3.54
N ASP A 8 -2.46 4.35 3.26
CA ASP A 8 -2.22 4.91 1.94
C ASP A 8 -0.73 4.79 1.64
N VAL A 9 -0.38 4.10 0.55
CA VAL A 9 1.01 3.86 0.14
C VAL A 9 1.18 4.23 -1.32
N ALA A 10 2.24 4.95 -1.64
CA ALA A 10 2.60 5.32 -3.00
C ALA A 10 4.02 4.89 -3.36
N TRP A 11 4.20 4.38 -4.59
CA TRP A 11 5.48 4.05 -5.19
C TRP A 11 5.65 4.85 -6.47
N ASN A 12 6.73 5.64 -6.55
CA ASN A 12 7.09 6.31 -7.79
C ASN A 12 8.03 5.42 -8.59
N ALA A 13 7.72 5.23 -9.87
CA ALA A 13 8.57 4.58 -10.85
C ALA A 13 9.14 5.64 -11.79
N ALA A 14 10.48 5.74 -11.84
CA ALA A 14 11.18 6.55 -12.83
C ALA A 14 11.16 5.87 -14.22
N SER A 15 11.36 6.64 -15.28
CA SER A 15 11.34 6.19 -16.68
C SER A 15 12.12 4.90 -16.97
N GLY A 16 13.25 4.68 -16.30
CA GLY A 16 14.06 3.47 -16.47
C GLY A 16 13.42 2.16 -15.96
N ALA A 17 12.36 2.26 -15.15
CA ALA A 17 11.55 1.14 -14.66
C ALA A 17 10.29 0.88 -15.50
N LEU A 18 9.98 1.80 -16.42
CA LEU A 18 8.87 1.68 -17.33
C LEU A 18 9.33 0.90 -18.57
N ASP A 19 8.50 -0.02 -19.05
CA ASP A 19 8.75 -0.74 -20.30
C ASP A 19 9.08 0.27 -21.42
N ALA A 20 10.13 0.00 -22.21
CA ALA A 20 10.63 0.88 -23.27
C ALA A 20 9.58 1.19 -24.36
N SER A 21 8.49 0.42 -24.41
CA SER A 21 7.31 0.67 -25.25
C SER A 21 6.44 1.85 -24.77
N ARG A 22 6.69 2.38 -23.57
CA ARG A 22 5.87 3.41 -22.92
C ARG A 22 6.47 4.80 -23.11
N THR A 23 5.61 5.78 -23.38
CA THR A 23 6.00 7.17 -23.67
C THR A 23 6.13 8.06 -22.44
N TRP A 24 5.90 7.52 -21.24
CA TRP A 24 5.83 8.30 -20.00
C TRP A 24 7.19 8.43 -19.30
N ALA A 25 7.48 9.61 -18.74
CA ALA A 25 8.71 9.88 -18.00
C ALA A 25 8.67 9.40 -16.53
N SER A 26 7.47 9.21 -15.97
CA SER A 26 7.24 8.76 -14.60
C SER A 26 5.88 8.08 -14.46
N ALA A 27 5.75 7.21 -13.48
CA ALA A 27 4.46 6.69 -13.07
C ALA A 27 4.36 6.57 -11.54
N VAL A 28 3.16 6.68 -10.99
CA VAL A 28 2.89 6.51 -9.56
C VAL A 28 1.89 5.40 -9.37
N VAL A 29 2.26 4.37 -8.60
CA VAL A 29 1.31 3.36 -8.12
C VAL A 29 0.86 3.75 -6.73
N ARG A 30 -0.45 3.77 -6.48
CA ARG A 30 -1.01 4.05 -5.16
C ARG A 30 -1.90 2.91 -4.71
N LEU A 31 -1.82 2.56 -3.43
CA LEU A 31 -2.69 1.60 -2.74
C LEU A 31 -3.33 2.30 -1.56
N GLU A 32 -4.65 2.33 -1.54
CA GLU A 32 -5.44 2.85 -0.43
C GLU A 32 -6.28 1.72 0.14
N CYS A 33 -6.13 1.44 1.43
CA CYS A 33 -6.89 0.42 2.14
C CYS A 33 -7.55 1.01 3.37
N GLU A 34 -8.81 0.66 3.57
CA GLU A 34 -9.58 0.94 4.78
C GLU A 34 -10.03 -0.38 5.40
N TRP A 35 -10.00 -0.51 6.72
CA TRP A 35 -10.43 -1.72 7.42
C TRP A 35 -11.09 -1.44 8.76
N ASP A 36 -11.90 -2.40 9.21
CA ASP A 36 -12.36 -2.46 10.59
C ASP A 36 -11.25 -3.05 11.48
N PRO A 37 -10.73 -2.32 12.48
CA PRO A 37 -9.71 -2.84 13.39
C PRO A 37 -10.12 -4.11 14.15
N ALA A 38 -11.42 -4.39 14.29
CA ALA A 38 -11.91 -5.56 15.00
C ALA A 38 -11.84 -6.85 14.16
N THR A 39 -12.05 -6.75 12.84
CA THR A 39 -12.08 -7.92 11.93
C THR A 39 -10.82 -8.04 11.09
N GLY A 40 -10.14 -6.91 10.84
CA GLY A 40 -9.03 -6.80 9.90
C GLY A 40 -9.46 -6.98 8.44
N GLU A 41 -10.76 -7.02 8.13
CA GLU A 41 -11.24 -7.08 6.75
C GLU A 41 -11.02 -5.73 6.08
N ALA A 42 -10.29 -5.75 4.96
CA ALA A 42 -9.82 -4.56 4.28
C ALA A 42 -10.48 -4.38 2.92
N ALA A 43 -11.01 -3.19 2.67
CA ALA A 43 -11.40 -2.72 1.35
C ALA A 43 -10.24 -1.93 0.76
N CYS A 44 -9.63 -2.45 -0.31
CA CYS A 44 -8.47 -1.84 -0.94
C CYS A 44 -8.76 -1.40 -2.37
N ARG A 45 -8.21 -0.24 -2.75
CA ARG A 45 -8.20 0.27 -4.11
C ARG A 45 -6.75 0.54 -4.50
N ALA A 46 -6.37 0.12 -5.69
CA ALA A 46 -5.08 0.45 -6.25
C ALA A 46 -5.25 1.19 -7.57
N SER A 47 -4.38 2.17 -7.82
CA SER A 47 -4.35 2.95 -9.04
C SER A 47 -2.93 3.09 -9.55
N LEU A 48 -2.81 3.34 -10.85
CA LEU A 48 -1.59 3.69 -11.52
C LEU A 48 -1.84 4.98 -12.29
N ASP A 49 -1.10 6.03 -11.93
CA ASP A 49 -1.07 7.31 -12.63
C ASP A 49 0.16 7.35 -13.53
N CYS A 50 -0.05 7.51 -14.83
CA CYS A 50 1.00 7.73 -15.82
C CYS A 50 0.86 9.14 -16.41
N ALA A 51 1.40 10.14 -15.71
CA ALA A 51 1.39 11.55 -16.12
C ALA A 51 -0.02 12.11 -16.37
N GLY A 52 -0.97 11.78 -15.48
CA GLY A 52 -2.36 12.21 -15.53
C GLY A 52 -3.31 11.18 -16.14
N ASP A 53 -2.80 10.13 -16.80
CA ASP A 53 -3.60 8.98 -17.21
C ASP A 53 -3.74 7.99 -16.04
N VAL A 54 -4.88 8.04 -15.36
CA VAL A 54 -5.15 7.26 -14.14
C VAL A 54 -5.97 6.03 -14.48
N ARG A 55 -5.44 4.86 -14.12
CA ARG A 55 -6.10 3.56 -14.33
C ARG A 55 -6.18 2.75 -13.04
N THR A 56 -7.26 2.00 -12.90
CA THR A 56 -7.46 1.07 -11.77
C THR A 56 -6.56 -0.14 -11.93
N VAL A 57 -5.91 -0.54 -10.84
CA VAL A 57 -5.14 -1.78 -10.73
C VAL A 57 -5.99 -2.80 -9.98
N PRO A 58 -6.23 -4.00 -10.54
CA PRO A 58 -7.02 -5.02 -9.87
C PRO A 58 -6.30 -5.51 -8.61
N VAL A 59 -6.95 -5.34 -7.46
CA VAL A 59 -6.52 -5.92 -6.17
C VAL A 59 -7.32 -7.19 -5.94
N PRO A 60 -6.70 -8.31 -5.53
CA PRO A 60 -7.45 -9.52 -5.21
C PRO A 60 -8.50 -9.27 -4.12
N ALA A 61 -9.65 -9.92 -4.26
CA ALA A 61 -10.76 -9.79 -3.32
C ALA A 61 -10.42 -10.38 -1.93
N HIS A 62 -11.25 -10.07 -0.94
CA HIS A 62 -11.14 -10.58 0.43
C HIS A 62 -9.80 -10.27 1.10
N ALA A 63 -9.31 -9.04 0.92
CA ALA A 63 -8.09 -8.59 1.55
C ALA A 63 -8.28 -8.52 3.07
N ARG A 64 -7.24 -8.92 3.80
CA ARG A 64 -7.15 -8.83 5.25
C ARG A 64 -5.85 -8.17 5.65
N ILE A 65 -5.91 -7.39 6.72
CA ILE A 65 -4.76 -6.72 7.29
C ILE A 65 -4.54 -7.19 8.72
N ASP A 66 -3.31 -7.60 9.01
CA ASP A 66 -2.82 -7.86 10.36
C ASP A 66 -1.95 -6.68 10.81
N VAL A 67 -2.18 -6.22 12.03
CA VAL A 67 -1.48 -5.09 12.64
C VAL A 67 -0.90 -5.52 13.97
N ARG A 68 0.43 -5.43 14.10
CA ARG A 68 1.16 -5.77 15.32
C ARG A 68 1.92 -4.56 15.83
N THR A 69 1.67 -4.17 17.08
CA THR A 69 2.30 -3.00 17.70
C THR A 69 3.27 -3.45 18.79
N HIS A 70 4.51 -2.97 18.72
CA HIS A 70 5.58 -3.26 19.67
C HIS A 70 6.33 -1.99 20.06
N GLY A 71 5.91 -1.35 21.16
CA GLY A 71 6.47 -0.09 21.61
C GLY A 71 6.27 1.02 20.59
N LEU A 72 7.37 1.51 20.01
CA LEU A 72 7.36 2.56 18.99
C LEU A 72 7.13 2.04 17.57
N TRP A 73 7.09 0.72 17.40
CA TRP A 73 6.97 0.05 16.12
C TRP A 73 5.54 -0.42 15.86
N VAL A 74 5.10 -0.24 14.62
CA VAL A 74 3.86 -0.82 14.09
C VAL A 74 4.20 -1.59 12.82
N HIS A 75 3.88 -2.87 12.79
CA HIS A 75 4.05 -3.74 11.64
C HIS A 75 2.68 -4.07 11.06
N LEU A 76 2.55 -3.94 9.74
CA LEU A 76 1.35 -4.31 8.99
C LEU A 76 1.68 -5.37 7.94
N GLU A 77 0.78 -6.32 7.79
CA GLU A 77 0.75 -7.26 6.66
C GLU A 77 -0.64 -7.21 6.01
N LEU A 78 -0.70 -6.84 4.74
CA LEU A 78 -1.90 -6.94 3.91
C LEU A 78 -1.76 -8.17 3.02
N ALA A 79 -2.69 -9.10 3.16
CA ALA A 79 -2.77 -10.31 2.36
C ALA A 79 -4.16 -10.43 1.73
N ALA A 80 -4.24 -11.04 0.55
CA ALA A 80 -5.51 -11.36 -0.10
C ALA A 80 -5.37 -12.74 -0.76
N ALA A 81 -6.34 -13.62 -0.50
CA ALA A 81 -6.20 -15.06 -0.77
C ALA A 81 -4.86 -15.59 -0.21
N ASP A 82 -4.07 -16.30 -1.01
CA ASP A 82 -2.78 -16.89 -0.60
C ASP A 82 -1.57 -15.99 -0.93
N THR A 83 -1.78 -14.69 -1.18
CA THR A 83 -0.72 -13.76 -1.58
C THR A 83 -0.59 -12.60 -0.61
N VAL A 84 0.63 -12.37 -0.13
CA VAL A 84 0.98 -11.16 0.60
C VAL A 84 1.17 -10.01 -0.39
N LEU A 85 0.31 -8.99 -0.27
CA LEU A 85 0.32 -7.80 -1.14
C LEU A 85 1.29 -6.74 -0.63
N LEU A 86 1.37 -6.57 0.69
CA LEU A 86 2.18 -5.54 1.33
C LEU A 86 2.63 -6.01 2.71
N ARG A 87 3.90 -5.75 3.04
CA ARG A 87 4.38 -5.68 4.42
C ARG A 87 4.97 -4.30 4.65
N ALA A 88 4.54 -3.62 5.69
CA ALA A 88 5.03 -2.30 6.05
C ALA A 88 5.40 -2.26 7.53
N SER A 89 6.45 -1.52 7.87
CA SER A 89 6.82 -1.25 9.25
C SER A 89 6.98 0.25 9.43
N PHE A 90 6.36 0.76 10.48
CA PHE A 90 6.41 2.16 10.88
C PHE A 90 7.11 2.27 12.23
N GLU A 91 8.04 3.21 12.34
CA GLU A 91 8.67 3.60 13.60
C GLU A 91 8.24 5.03 13.93
N ARG A 92 7.63 5.24 15.11
CA ARG A 92 7.15 6.58 15.53
C ARG A 92 6.28 7.25 14.46
N GLY A 93 5.43 6.47 13.78
CA GLY A 93 4.54 6.93 12.73
C GLY A 93 5.19 7.21 11.36
N ARG A 94 6.49 6.96 11.20
CA ARG A 94 7.20 7.10 9.91
C ARG A 94 7.43 5.74 9.28
N LEU A 95 7.20 5.62 7.97
CA LEU A 95 7.50 4.39 7.25
C LEU A 95 9.01 4.12 7.30
N ALA A 96 9.38 2.99 7.87
CA ALA A 96 10.78 2.55 8.02
C ALA A 96 11.13 1.43 7.03
N TYR A 97 10.17 0.56 6.70
CA TYR A 97 10.36 -0.55 5.78
C TYR A 97 9.07 -0.88 5.04
N CYS A 98 9.18 -1.23 3.76
CA CYS A 98 8.03 -1.60 2.93
C CYS A 98 8.45 -2.58 1.82
N THR A 99 7.73 -3.69 1.71
CA THR A 99 7.79 -4.60 0.56
C THR A 99 6.40 -4.80 0.00
N SER A 100 6.26 -4.78 -1.31
CA SER A 100 4.94 -4.90 -1.94
C SER A 100 4.98 -5.65 -3.28
N ALA A 101 3.93 -6.44 -3.52
CA ALA A 101 3.63 -7.02 -4.82
C ALA A 101 2.78 -6.08 -5.71
N VAL A 102 2.24 -4.99 -5.17
CA VAL A 102 1.27 -4.11 -5.85
C VAL A 102 1.84 -3.46 -7.12
N PRO A 103 3.09 -2.96 -7.17
CA PRO A 103 3.67 -2.48 -8.43
C PRO A 103 3.66 -3.56 -9.53
N GLY A 104 3.91 -4.82 -9.17
CA GLY A 104 3.86 -5.95 -10.10
C GLY A 104 2.45 -6.26 -10.62
N LEU A 105 1.40 -6.01 -9.82
CA LEU A 105 0.00 -6.09 -10.25
C LEU A 105 -0.35 -4.98 -11.25
N ALA A 106 0.27 -3.81 -11.13
CA ALA A 106 0.11 -2.69 -12.05
C ALA A 106 0.86 -2.86 -13.39
N GLY A 107 1.53 -4.01 -13.57
CA GLY A 107 2.36 -4.31 -14.73
C GLY A 107 3.70 -3.59 -14.71
N LEU A 108 4.11 -3.02 -13.57
CA LEU A 108 5.45 -2.50 -13.36
C LEU A 108 6.28 -3.63 -12.77
N ARG A 109 6.74 -4.56 -13.62
CA ARG A 109 7.58 -5.69 -13.22
C ARG A 109 9.03 -5.36 -13.55
N GLY A 110 9.71 -4.66 -12.64
CA GLY A 110 11.15 -4.37 -12.75
C GLY A 110 11.49 -2.89 -12.73
N GLY A 111 12.78 -2.62 -12.57
CA GLY A 111 13.36 -1.27 -12.47
C GLY A 111 13.50 -0.75 -11.04
N THR A 112 14.10 0.44 -10.92
CA THR A 112 14.33 1.11 -9.64
C THR A 112 13.10 1.96 -9.32
N TYR A 113 12.46 1.67 -8.19
CA TYR A 113 11.43 2.54 -7.61
C TYR A 113 12.08 3.47 -6.60
N ASP A 114 11.54 4.67 -6.49
CA ASP A 114 11.85 5.48 -5.31
C ASP A 114 11.35 4.75 -4.06
N PRO A 115 11.97 4.99 -2.89
CA PRO A 115 11.44 4.52 -1.62
C PRO A 115 9.95 4.93 -1.50
N PRO A 116 9.06 4.00 -1.13
CA PRO A 116 7.65 4.32 -1.00
C PRO A 116 7.42 5.37 0.08
N THR A 117 6.37 6.14 -0.10
CA THR A 117 5.78 6.96 0.96
C THR A 117 4.54 6.26 1.47
N ALA A 118 4.25 6.40 2.77
CA ALA A 118 3.04 5.86 3.34
C ALA A 118 2.49 6.70 4.48
N ILE A 119 1.17 6.73 4.58
CA ILE A 119 0.41 7.29 5.70
C ILE A 119 -0.36 6.14 6.34
N LEU A 120 -0.26 6.03 7.66
CA LEU A 120 -0.98 5.07 8.46
C LEU A 120 -1.82 5.79 9.51
N GLU A 121 -3.12 5.53 9.51
CA GLU A 121 -4.08 6.08 10.46
C GLU A 121 -4.68 4.91 11.26
N LEU A 122 -4.22 4.76 12.50
CA LEU A 122 -4.77 3.80 13.45
C LEU A 122 -5.65 4.54 14.46
N TYR A 123 -6.96 4.51 14.26
CA TYR A 123 -7.90 5.03 15.24
C TYR A 123 -8.11 4.00 16.35
N GLN A 124 -7.22 4.01 17.34
CA GLN A 124 -7.43 3.24 18.56
C GLN A 124 -8.45 3.94 19.46
N ARG A 125 -9.36 3.18 20.07
CA ARG A 125 -10.09 3.69 21.24
C ARG A 125 -9.07 3.91 22.35
N VAL A 126 -8.97 5.14 22.85
CA VAL A 126 -8.40 5.37 24.17
C VAL A 126 -9.29 4.62 25.15
N ALA A 127 -8.77 3.60 25.82
CA ALA A 127 -9.46 3.00 26.95
C ALA A 127 -9.59 4.11 28.01
N ALA A 128 -10.83 4.54 28.29
CA ALA A 128 -11.15 5.44 29.38
C ALA A 128 -11.09 4.70 30.72
#